data_AF-A0A1V5AZE9-F1
#
_entry.id   AF-A0A1V5AZE9-F1
#
_cell.length_a   1.000
_cell.length_b   1.000
_cell.length_c   1.000
_cell.angle_alpha   90.00
_cell.angle_beta   90.00
_cell.angle_gamma   90.00
#
_symmetry.space_group_name_H-M   'P 1'
#
loop_
_entity.id
_entity.type
_entity.pdbx_description
1 polymer ?
#
loop_
_entity_poly.entity_id
_entity_poly.type
_entity_poly.pdbx_seq_one_letter_code
_entity_poly.pdbx_strand_id
1 'polypeptide(L)'
;MPEFSHAGALRLWREVVSEMKRFDALLENDISGYNGEFSEMVHQAPALYRLMTRLLDDRSLPSHMSPLVIAAIAYFILPMDVIPEEKFGPQGYIDDIYLCAFVADQVTRESGSEEIITRNWDGTAPVMPLINEILDREMELIGDKKERIMEYIGYEQLEAPQGSA
;
A
#
# COMPACT_ATOMS: atom_id res chain seq x y z
N MET A 1 -25.88 -8.60 19.22
CA MET A 1 -24.66 -7.96 18.70
C MET A 1 -24.10 -7.05 19.78
N PRO A 2 -22.79 -7.00 20.04
CA PRO A 2 -22.25 -6.07 21.03
C PRO A 2 -22.40 -4.64 20.52
N GLU A 3 -22.94 -3.73 21.33
CA GLU A 3 -22.89 -2.29 21.06
C GLU A 3 -21.45 -1.80 21.23
N PHE A 4 -20.76 -1.50 20.13
CA PHE A 4 -19.48 -0.82 20.17
C PHE A 4 -19.70 0.64 20.58
N SER A 5 -19.36 0.98 21.83
CA SER A 5 -19.33 2.37 22.30
C SER A 5 -18.33 3.20 21.49
N HIS A 6 -18.64 4.49 21.26
CA HIS A 6 -17.74 5.46 20.63
C HIS A 6 -16.34 5.49 21.30
N ALA A 7 -16.29 5.31 22.63
CA ALA A 7 -15.04 5.23 23.38
C ALA A 7 -14.22 3.96 23.05
N GLY A 8 -14.89 2.85 22.76
CA GLY A 8 -14.26 1.60 22.33
C GLY A 8 -13.67 1.71 20.93
N ALA A 9 -14.41 2.30 19.99
CA ALA A 9 -13.94 2.55 18.63
C ALA A 9 -12.71 3.47 18.60
N LEU A 10 -12.74 4.58 19.36
CA LEU A 10 -11.60 5.50 19.48
C LEU A 10 -10.36 4.88 20.13
N ARG A 11 -10.54 3.88 21.00
CA ARG A 11 -9.42 3.15 21.60
C ARG A 11 -8.78 2.21 20.58
N LEU A 12 -9.59 1.39 19.92
CA LEU A 12 -9.11 0.47 18.88
C LEU A 12 -8.40 1.22 17.75
N TRP A 13 -8.96 2.34 17.31
CA TRP A 13 -8.32 3.20 16.30
C TRP A 13 -6.94 3.69 16.74
N ARG A 14 -6.80 4.14 17.99
CA ARG A 14 -5.49 4.57 18.52
C ARG A 14 -4.48 3.43 18.61
N GLU A 15 -4.92 2.22 18.96
CA GLU A 15 -4.08 1.03 18.98
C GLU A 15 -3.60 0.69 17.55
N VAL A 16 -4.51 0.65 16.58
CA VAL A 16 -4.17 0.43 15.16
C VAL A 16 -3.18 1.48 14.64
N VAL A 17 -3.44 2.77 14.85
CA VAL A 17 -2.53 3.86 14.43
C VAL A 17 -1.17 3.75 15.12
N SER A 18 -1.12 3.28 16.37
CA SER A 18 0.15 3.03 17.07
C SER A 18 0.93 1.90 16.42
N GLU A 19 0.30 0.78 16.07
CA GLU A 19 0.97 -0.33 15.38
C GLU A 19 1.43 0.08 13.98
N MET A 20 0.63 0.87 13.25
CA MET A 20 1.02 1.38 11.92
C MET A 20 2.29 2.23 11.99
N LYS A 21 2.43 3.07 13.03
CA LYS A 21 3.65 3.87 13.27
C LYS A 21 4.85 3.03 13.67
N ARG A 22 4.63 1.93 14.40
CA ARG A 22 5.70 0.99 14.74
C ARG A 22 6.20 0.27 13.50
N PHE A 23 5.28 -0.17 12.64
CA PHE A 23 5.63 -0.79 11.35
C PHE A 23 6.41 0.18 10.46
N ASP A 24 5.98 1.43 10.32
CA ASP A 24 6.73 2.47 9.58
C ASP A 24 8.19 2.60 10.06
N ALA A 25 8.40 2.65 11.38
CA ALA A 25 9.73 2.74 11.96
C ALA A 25 10.58 1.45 11.77
N LEU A 26 9.93 0.27 11.79
CA LEU A 26 10.60 -1.00 11.49
C LEU A 26 11.01 -1.07 10.02
N LEU A 27 10.09 -0.72 9.12
CA LEU A 27 10.32 -0.66 7.68
C LEU A 27 11.48 0.28 7.33
N GLU A 28 11.51 1.49 7.89
CA GLU A 28 12.63 2.43 7.73
C GLU A 28 13.96 1.83 8.21
N ASN A 29 13.95 1.08 9.31
CA ASN A 29 15.15 0.44 9.83
C ASN A 29 15.64 -0.68 8.91
N ASP A 30 14.73 -1.55 8.47
CA ASP A 30 15.02 -2.71 7.64
C ASP A 30 15.64 -2.32 6.30
N ILE A 31 15.15 -1.24 5.67
CA ILE A 31 15.64 -0.82 4.36
C ILE A 31 16.88 0.09 4.41
N SER A 32 17.17 0.74 5.54
CA SER A 32 18.16 1.84 5.62
C SER A 32 19.58 1.50 5.12
N GLY A 33 19.96 0.23 5.19
CA GLY A 33 21.27 -0.27 4.74
C GLY A 33 21.23 -1.03 3.41
N TYR A 34 20.08 -1.12 2.75
CA TYR A 34 19.90 -1.96 1.58
C TYR A 34 20.57 -1.35 0.35
N ASN A 35 21.45 -2.10 -0.31
CA ASN A 35 22.16 -1.66 -1.52
C ASN A 35 22.06 -2.71 -2.65
N GLY A 36 21.02 -3.54 -2.61
CA GLY A 36 20.80 -4.62 -3.58
C GLY A 36 20.05 -4.17 -4.83
N GLU A 37 19.43 -5.14 -5.50
CA GLU A 37 18.60 -4.91 -6.68
C GLU A 37 17.42 -4.00 -6.35
N PHE A 38 17.09 -3.08 -7.26
CA PHE A 38 16.00 -2.10 -7.09
C PHE A 38 16.11 -1.23 -5.83
N SER A 39 17.32 -1.03 -5.28
CA SER A 39 17.52 -0.28 -4.03
C SER A 39 16.86 1.09 -4.04
N GLU A 40 16.93 1.86 -5.12
CA GLU A 40 16.29 3.17 -5.23
C GLU A 40 14.77 3.11 -5.00
N MET A 41 14.09 2.07 -5.50
CA MET A 41 12.66 1.84 -5.28
C MET A 41 12.40 1.35 -3.85
N VAL A 42 13.18 0.39 -3.36
CA VAL A 42 13.03 -0.15 -1.99
C VAL A 42 13.13 0.95 -0.94
N HIS A 43 14.02 1.93 -1.12
CA HIS A 43 14.10 3.09 -0.21
C HIS A 43 12.85 3.98 -0.21
N GLN A 44 11.95 3.87 -1.20
CA GLN A 44 10.67 4.57 -1.22
C GLN A 44 9.54 3.80 -0.52
N ALA A 45 9.77 2.54 -0.10
CA ALA A 45 8.77 1.71 0.58
C ALA A 45 8.07 2.40 1.77
N PRO A 46 8.77 3.09 2.70
CA PRO A 46 8.09 3.77 3.82
C PRO A 46 7.19 4.91 3.34
N ALA A 47 7.62 5.65 2.32
CA ALA A 47 6.81 6.73 1.76
C ALA A 47 5.57 6.19 1.03
N LEU A 48 5.68 5.06 0.33
CA LEU A 48 4.54 4.37 -0.30
C LEU A 48 3.57 3.82 0.73
N TYR A 49 4.08 3.19 1.79
CA TYR A 49 3.27 2.76 2.92
C TYR A 49 2.52 3.96 3.53
N ARG A 50 3.23 5.03 3.90
CA ARG A 50 2.62 6.24 4.46
C ARG A 50 1.61 6.88 3.51
N LEU A 51 1.87 6.90 2.21
CA LEU A 51 0.90 7.35 1.20
C LEU A 51 -0.42 6.58 1.34
N MET A 52 -0.37 5.24 1.35
CA MET A 52 -1.59 4.43 1.51
C MET A 52 -2.32 4.76 2.81
N THR A 53 -1.59 4.88 3.93
CA THR A 53 -2.21 5.21 5.22
C THR A 53 -2.87 6.59 5.24
N ARG A 54 -2.26 7.59 4.59
CA ARG A 54 -2.80 8.96 4.51
C ARG A 54 -3.99 9.07 3.57
N LEU A 55 -4.05 8.24 2.52
CA LEU A 55 -5.22 8.19 1.66
C LEU A 55 -6.49 7.82 2.44
N LEU A 56 -6.41 6.98 3.47
CA LEU A 56 -7.56 6.66 4.32
C LEU A 56 -8.06 7.84 5.16
N ASP A 57 -7.19 8.79 5.49
CA ASP A 57 -7.55 10.03 6.20
C ASP A 57 -8.00 11.15 5.22
N ASP A 58 -7.77 10.96 3.93
CA ASP A 58 -8.07 11.94 2.90
C ASP A 58 -9.56 11.89 2.51
N ARG A 59 -10.28 12.97 2.81
CA ARG A 59 -11.73 13.10 2.55
C ARG A 59 -12.12 13.09 1.07
N SER A 60 -11.15 13.24 0.17
CA SER A 60 -11.40 13.18 -1.28
C SER A 60 -11.21 11.78 -1.87
N LEU A 61 -10.74 10.81 -1.08
CA LEU A 61 -10.68 9.43 -1.51
C LEU A 61 -12.09 8.93 -1.87
N PRO A 62 -12.34 8.45 -3.10
CA PRO A 62 -13.61 7.84 -3.44
C PRO A 62 -13.91 6.68 -2.49
N SER A 63 -15.10 6.65 -1.91
CA SER A 63 -15.40 5.73 -0.81
C SER A 63 -15.30 4.25 -1.19
N HIS A 64 -15.54 3.91 -2.46
CA HIS A 64 -15.39 2.54 -2.97
C HIS A 64 -13.94 2.09 -3.09
N MET A 65 -12.97 3.03 -3.07
CA MET A 65 -11.54 2.74 -3.13
C MET A 65 -10.93 2.41 -1.75
N SER A 66 -11.60 2.81 -0.66
CA SER A 66 -11.09 2.57 0.70
C SER A 66 -10.80 1.08 1.00
N PRO A 67 -11.67 0.12 0.62
CA PRO A 67 -11.36 -1.30 0.76
C PRO A 67 -10.07 -1.75 0.06
N LEU A 68 -9.80 -1.25 -1.16
CA LEU A 68 -8.59 -1.58 -1.90
C LEU A 68 -7.33 -0.98 -1.26
N VAL A 69 -7.42 0.26 -0.77
CA VAL A 69 -6.33 0.90 -0.01
C VAL A 69 -6.05 0.13 1.29
N ILE A 70 -7.09 -0.29 2.01
CA ILE A 70 -6.95 -1.13 3.22
C ILE A 70 -6.30 -2.47 2.87
N ALA A 71 -6.68 -3.08 1.75
CA ALA A 71 -6.10 -4.35 1.32
C ALA A 71 -4.60 -4.21 1.00
N ALA A 72 -4.18 -3.13 0.34
CA ALA A 72 -2.77 -2.83 0.10
C ALA A 72 -1.97 -2.63 1.40
N ILE A 73 -2.52 -1.88 2.37
CA ILE A 73 -1.88 -1.71 3.69
C ILE A 73 -1.78 -3.05 4.42
N ALA A 74 -2.85 -3.85 4.39
CA ALA A 74 -2.87 -5.15 5.05
C ALA A 74 -1.84 -6.10 4.43
N TYR A 75 -1.73 -6.12 3.10
CA TYR A 75 -0.73 -6.89 2.37
C TYR A 75 0.69 -6.50 2.79
N PHE A 76 1.01 -5.20 2.78
CA PHE A 76 2.33 -4.65 3.15
C PHE A 76 2.79 -5.00 4.58
N ILE A 77 1.86 -5.18 5.51
CA ILE A 77 2.23 -5.48 6.90
C ILE A 77 2.48 -6.99 7.11
N LEU A 78 2.12 -7.85 6.16
CA LEU A 78 2.19 -9.30 6.31
C LEU A 78 3.58 -9.85 5.93
N PRO A 79 4.39 -10.35 6.88
CA PRO A 79 5.79 -10.77 6.61
C PRO A 79 5.95 -12.02 5.74
N MET A 80 4.83 -12.64 5.34
CA MET A 80 4.75 -13.93 4.65
C MET A 80 3.73 -13.86 3.51
N ASP A 81 3.81 -12.78 2.76
CA ASP A 81 3.03 -12.52 1.55
C ASP A 81 3.59 -13.29 0.33
N VAL A 82 3.43 -12.78 -0.89
CA VAL A 82 3.87 -13.49 -2.11
C VAL A 82 5.40 -13.48 -2.26
N ILE A 83 6.09 -12.43 -1.85
CA ILE A 83 7.57 -12.33 -1.83
C ILE A 83 8.07 -12.03 -0.39
N PRO A 84 8.10 -13.04 0.50
CA PRO A 84 8.33 -12.81 1.93
C PRO A 84 9.66 -12.11 2.29
N GLU A 85 9.59 -11.06 3.10
CA GLU A 85 10.74 -10.33 3.64
C GLU A 85 11.62 -11.26 4.50
N GLU A 86 11.02 -12.21 5.23
CA GLU A 86 11.76 -13.17 6.06
C GLU A 86 12.77 -13.99 5.25
N LYS A 87 12.50 -14.19 3.96
CA LYS A 87 13.33 -14.99 3.06
C LYS A 87 14.26 -14.13 2.20
N PHE A 88 13.79 -12.98 1.73
CA PHE A 88 14.49 -12.15 0.74
C PHE A 88 15.09 -10.86 1.34
N GLY A 89 14.88 -10.61 2.63
CA GLY A 89 15.28 -9.37 3.29
C GLY A 89 14.53 -8.17 2.70
N PRO A 90 15.14 -6.97 2.64
CA PRO A 90 14.48 -5.77 2.11
C PRO A 90 14.05 -5.85 0.64
N GLN A 91 14.55 -6.82 -0.14
CA GLN A 91 14.06 -7.08 -1.49
C GLN A 91 12.64 -7.69 -1.50
N GLY A 92 12.17 -8.23 -0.37
CA GLY A 92 10.82 -8.79 -0.21
C GLY A 92 9.74 -7.77 -0.59
N TYR A 93 9.88 -6.53 -0.10
CA TYR A 93 8.97 -5.41 -0.31
C TYR A 93 8.69 -4.98 -1.77
N ILE A 94 9.24 -5.65 -2.78
CA ILE A 94 9.06 -5.27 -4.19
C ILE A 94 7.62 -5.48 -4.67
N ASP A 95 6.96 -6.54 -4.26
CA ASP A 95 5.53 -6.74 -4.57
C ASP A 95 4.64 -5.77 -3.80
N ASP A 96 4.98 -5.43 -2.56
CA ASP A 96 4.30 -4.36 -1.81
C ASP A 96 4.39 -3.00 -2.51
N ILE A 97 5.58 -2.65 -2.97
CA ILE A 97 5.86 -1.40 -3.70
C ILE A 97 5.06 -1.37 -5.00
N TYR A 98 5.04 -2.48 -5.73
CA TYR A 98 4.21 -2.65 -6.92
C TYR A 98 2.73 -2.46 -6.60
N LEU A 99 2.23 -3.13 -5.56
CA LEU A 99 0.83 -3.07 -5.17
C LEU A 99 0.42 -1.65 -4.75
N CYS A 100 1.27 -0.95 -3.99
CA CYS A 100 1.04 0.45 -3.63
C CYS A 100 0.97 1.37 -4.86
N ALA A 101 1.87 1.19 -5.82
CA ALA A 101 1.85 1.96 -7.07
C ALA A 101 0.58 1.67 -7.89
N PHE A 102 0.19 0.40 -7.99
CA PHE A 102 -1.04 -0.02 -8.64
C PHE A 102 -2.28 0.61 -8.00
N VAL A 103 -2.41 0.55 -6.68
CA VAL A 103 -3.54 1.16 -5.98
C VAL A 103 -3.53 2.68 -6.09
N ALA A 104 -2.36 3.33 -6.05
CA ALA A 104 -2.24 4.77 -6.25
C ALA A 104 -2.68 5.21 -7.67
N ASP A 105 -2.37 4.42 -8.70
CA ASP A 105 -2.86 4.65 -10.07
C ASP A 105 -4.39 4.49 -10.15
N GLN A 106 -4.96 3.44 -9.55
CA GLN A 106 -6.42 3.29 -9.48
C GLN A 106 -7.09 4.48 -8.77
N VAL A 107 -6.54 4.92 -7.63
CA VAL A 107 -7.05 6.10 -6.91
C VAL A 107 -6.96 7.36 -7.77
N THR A 108 -5.85 7.54 -8.52
CA THR A 108 -5.70 8.67 -9.46
C THR A 108 -6.79 8.65 -10.52
N ARG A 109 -7.05 7.49 -11.13
CA ARG A 109 -8.06 7.32 -12.18
C ARG A 109 -9.47 7.60 -11.65
N GLU A 110 -9.82 7.01 -10.52
CA GLU A 110 -11.15 7.15 -9.90
C GLU A 110 -11.40 8.55 -9.33
N SER A 111 -10.35 9.23 -8.86
CA SER A 111 -10.45 10.61 -8.38
C SER A 111 -10.41 11.63 -9.53
N GLY A 112 -9.96 11.23 -10.72
CA GLY A 112 -9.78 12.09 -11.90
C GLY A 112 -8.66 13.12 -11.76
N SER A 113 -7.75 12.96 -10.79
CA SER A 113 -6.67 13.91 -10.51
C SER A 113 -5.51 13.26 -9.75
N GLU A 114 -4.28 13.63 -10.11
CA GLU A 114 -3.04 13.25 -9.41
C GLU A 114 -2.86 14.02 -8.08
N GLU A 115 -3.69 15.04 -7.81
CA GLU A 115 -3.57 15.92 -6.64
C GLU A 115 -3.66 15.15 -5.32
N ILE A 116 -4.56 14.16 -5.26
CA ILE A 116 -4.73 13.34 -4.05
C ILE A 116 -3.46 12.52 -3.73
N ILE A 117 -2.77 12.00 -4.75
CA ILE A 117 -1.53 11.25 -4.57
C ILE A 117 -0.39 12.21 -4.20
N THR A 118 -0.21 13.27 -4.98
CA THR A 118 0.89 14.23 -4.81
C THR A 118 0.88 14.95 -3.47
N ARG A 119 -0.30 15.31 -2.92
CA ARG A 119 -0.40 15.99 -1.62
C ARG A 119 -0.19 15.07 -0.42
N ASN A 120 -0.43 13.77 -0.57
CA ASN A 120 -0.27 12.79 0.50
C ASN A 120 1.13 12.15 0.51
N TRP A 121 1.91 12.34 -0.56
CA TRP A 121 3.27 11.86 -0.71
C TRP A 121 4.29 12.61 0.18
N ASP A 122 5.21 11.89 0.81
CA ASP A 122 6.37 12.45 1.53
C ASP A 122 7.72 11.83 1.17
N GLY A 123 7.77 11.03 0.12
CA GLY A 123 9.02 10.44 -0.35
C GLY A 123 9.90 11.44 -1.07
N THR A 124 11.13 11.02 -1.35
CA THR A 124 12.15 11.88 -1.94
C THR A 124 12.06 11.95 -3.46
N ALA A 125 11.53 10.90 -4.10
CA ALA A 125 11.32 10.86 -5.53
C ALA A 125 10.00 11.57 -5.92
N PRO A 126 9.89 12.13 -7.14
CA PRO A 126 8.61 12.57 -7.68
C PRO A 126 7.64 11.39 -7.81
N VAL A 127 6.50 11.45 -7.12
CA VAL A 127 5.60 10.29 -6.95
C VAL A 127 4.99 9.78 -8.25
N MET A 128 4.55 10.66 -9.15
CA MET A 128 3.90 10.22 -10.39
C MET A 128 4.89 9.53 -11.34
N PRO A 129 6.10 10.07 -11.60
CA PRO A 129 7.15 9.34 -12.29
C PRO A 129 7.51 8.00 -11.62
N LEU A 130 7.60 7.96 -10.29
CA LEU A 130 7.90 6.73 -9.56
C LEU A 130 6.81 5.67 -9.76
N ILE A 131 5.53 6.04 -9.63
CA ILE A 131 4.40 5.12 -9.86
C ILE A 131 4.45 4.56 -11.29
N ASN A 132 4.62 5.43 -12.29
CA ASN A 132 4.70 5.00 -13.68
C ASN A 132 5.89 4.05 -13.92
N GLU A 133 7.05 4.35 -13.37
CA GLU A 133 8.24 3.49 -13.48
C GLU A 133 7.98 2.11 -12.89
N ILE A 134 7.39 2.04 -11.69
CA ILE A 134 7.08 0.77 -11.03
C ILE A 134 6.11 -0.07 -11.87
N LEU A 135 5.06 0.56 -12.40
CA LEU A 135 4.05 -0.13 -13.22
C LEU A 135 4.63 -0.59 -14.57
N ASP A 136 5.46 0.23 -15.22
CA ASP A 136 6.12 -0.13 -16.48
C ASP A 136 7.11 -1.30 -16.30
N ARG A 137 7.65 -1.46 -15.10
CA ARG A 137 8.62 -2.53 -14.75
C ARG A 137 7.98 -3.74 -14.06
N GLU A 138 6.66 -3.90 -14.13
CA GLU A 138 5.90 -5.01 -13.51
C GLU A 138 6.56 -6.39 -13.70
N MET A 139 6.86 -6.76 -14.95
CA MET A 139 7.45 -8.08 -15.26
C MET A 139 8.87 -8.24 -14.68
N GLU A 140 9.63 -7.15 -14.55
CA GLU A 140 10.96 -7.18 -13.96
C GLU A 140 10.89 -7.31 -12.43
N LEU A 141 9.93 -6.61 -11.81
CA LEU A 141 9.77 -6.54 -10.35
C LEU A 141 9.14 -7.81 -9.77
N ILE A 142 8.01 -8.24 -10.32
CA ILE A 142 7.20 -9.32 -9.73
C ILE A 142 7.07 -10.54 -10.65
N GLY A 143 7.44 -10.42 -11.93
CA GLY A 143 7.34 -11.50 -12.90
C GLY A 143 5.89 -11.96 -13.11
N ASP A 144 5.66 -13.25 -12.95
CA ASP A 144 4.36 -13.90 -13.09
C ASP A 144 3.47 -13.84 -11.83
N LYS A 145 3.91 -13.17 -10.76
CA LYS A 145 3.23 -13.19 -9.44
C LYS A 145 2.02 -12.27 -9.35
N LYS A 146 1.79 -11.40 -10.34
CA LYS A 146 0.68 -10.43 -10.30
C LYS A 146 -0.66 -11.08 -10.01
N GLU A 147 -1.00 -12.15 -10.74
CA GLU A 147 -2.27 -12.85 -10.55
C GLU A 147 -2.43 -13.32 -9.10
N ARG A 148 -1.37 -13.92 -8.53
CA ARG A 148 -1.35 -14.37 -7.14
C ARG A 148 -1.48 -13.22 -6.13
N ILE A 149 -0.87 -12.07 -6.38
CA ILE A 149 -1.01 -10.87 -5.53
C ILE A 149 -2.46 -10.38 -5.57
N MET A 150 -3.06 -10.29 -6.76
CA MET A 150 -4.44 -9.85 -6.95
C MET A 150 -5.45 -10.82 -6.30
N GLU A 151 -5.22 -12.13 -6.42
CA GLU A 151 -6.00 -13.15 -5.71
C GLU A 151 -5.88 -13.01 -4.20
N TYR A 152 -4.67 -12.77 -3.68
CA TYR A 152 -4.42 -12.65 -2.24
C TYR A 152 -5.22 -11.52 -1.61
N ILE A 153 -5.30 -10.37 -2.29
CA ILE A 153 -6.06 -9.21 -1.80
C ILE A 153 -7.56 -9.30 -2.11
N GLY A 154 -8.01 -10.34 -2.82
CA GLY A 154 -9.40 -10.49 -3.24
C GLY A 154 -9.84 -9.41 -4.24
N TYR A 155 -8.96 -9.04 -5.18
CA TYR A 155 -9.17 -7.91 -6.08
C TYR A 155 -10.48 -8.00 -6.87
N GLU A 156 -10.84 -9.19 -7.37
CA GLU A 156 -12.09 -9.38 -8.13
C GLU A 156 -13.34 -9.03 -7.33
N GLN A 157 -13.35 -9.31 -6.03
CA GLN A 157 -14.47 -8.97 -5.15
C GLN A 157 -14.51 -7.47 -4.82
N LEU A 158 -13.36 -6.80 -4.87
CA LEU A 158 -13.24 -5.36 -4.64
C LEU A 158 -13.65 -4.55 -5.88
N GLU A 159 -13.38 -5.04 -7.08
CA GLU A 159 -13.80 -4.42 -8.35
C GLU A 159 -15.25 -4.73 -8.75
N ALA A 160 -15.86 -5.78 -8.20
CA ALA A 160 -17.22 -6.15 -8.54
C ALA A 160 -18.16 -4.93 -8.35
N PRO A 161 -19.01 -4.61 -9.34
CA PRO A 161 -19.90 -3.47 -9.24
C PRO A 161 -20.77 -3.63 -7.99
N GLN A 162 -20.67 -2.66 -7.09
CA GLN A 162 -21.46 -2.58 -5.85
C GLN A 162 -22.93 -2.36 -6.22
N GLY A 163 -23.63 -3.43 -6.61
CA GLY A 163 -24.94 -3.35 -7.25
C GLY A 163 -25.46 -4.66 -7.84
N SER A 164 -25.42 -5.75 -7.08
CA SER A 164 -26.28 -6.91 -7.33
C SER A 164 -26.68 -7.60 -6.02
N ALA A 165 -27.53 -6.92 -5.26
CA ALA A 165 -28.40 -7.49 -4.23
C ALA A 165 -29.68 -6.66 -4.15
#